data_AF-A0A4Y2N347-F1
#
_entry.id   AF-A0A4Y2N347-F1
#
_cell.length_a   1.000
_cell.length_b   1.000
_cell.length_c   1.000
_cell.angle_alpha   90.00
_cell.angle_beta   90.00
_cell.angle_gamma   90.00
#
_symmetry.space_group_name_H-M   'P 1'
#
loop_
_entity.id
_entity.type
_entity.pdbx_description
1 polymer ?
#
loop_
_entity_poly.entity_id
_entity_poly.type
_entity_poly.pdbx_seq_one_letter_code
_entity_poly.pdbx_strand_id
1 'polypeptide(L)'
;HKDHVCPKNYFRCNDGITCRKISKLCDGTNDCPDFSDEGPFCRNKAMCSELNCTYGCKPSPKGPTCFCGEGKEPNGSACVGK
;
A
#
# COMPACT_ATOMS: atom_id res chain seq x y z
N HIS A 1 25.18 -1.26 1.16
CA HIS A 1 23.99 -0.45 0.86
C HIS A 1 22.87 -1.40 0.45
N LYS A 2 22.09 -1.90 1.40
CA LYS A 2 21.00 -2.84 1.13
C LYS A 2 19.73 -2.03 1.25
N ASP A 3 19.17 -1.62 0.11
CA ASP A 3 17.87 -0.96 0.07
C ASP A 3 16.89 -1.92 0.76
N HIS A 4 16.38 -1.54 1.93
CA HIS A 4 15.35 -2.31 2.61
C HIS A 4 14.05 -2.14 1.82
N VAL A 5 13.92 -2.95 0.77
CA VAL A 5 12.73 -3.03 -0.06
C VAL A 5 11.69 -3.85 0.69
N CYS A 6 10.53 -3.27 0.93
CA CYS A 6 9.41 -3.99 1.51
C CYS A 6 8.94 -5.10 0.54
N PRO A 7 8.50 -6.26 1.07
CA PRO A 7 7.97 -7.32 0.22
C PRO A 7 6.75 -6.83 -0.59
N LYS A 8 6.44 -7.50 -1.71
CA LYS A 8 5.23 -7.17 -2.46
C LYS A 8 4.01 -7.34 -1.57
N ASN A 9 3.00 -6.51 -1.82
CA ASN A 9 1.82 -6.33 -0.98
C ASN A 9 2.04 -5.49 0.31
N TYR A 10 3.26 -4.95 0.50
CA TYR A 10 3.61 -4.06 1.61
C TYR A 10 4.14 -2.72 1.10
N PHE A 11 3.92 -1.67 1.88
CA PHE A 11 4.50 -0.34 1.70
C PHE A 11 5.45 -0.02 2.84
N ARG A 12 6.38 0.90 2.56
CA ARG A 12 7.35 1.40 3.53
C ARG A 12 6.79 2.65 4.20
N CYS A 13 6.76 2.66 5.53
CA CYS A 13 6.47 3.85 6.32
C CYS A 13 7.56 4.92 6.09
N ASN A 14 7.28 6.16 6.48
CA ASN A 14 8.20 7.28 6.29
C ASN A 14 9.51 7.15 7.11
N ASP A 15 9.46 6.41 8.21
CA ASP A 15 10.61 6.01 9.04
C ASP A 15 11.66 5.17 8.25
N GLY A 16 11.30 4.64 7.08
CA GLY A 16 12.27 4.05 6.15
C GLY A 16 12.70 2.62 6.48
N ILE A 17 12.33 2.07 7.64
CA ILE A 17 12.59 0.66 8.02
C ILE A 17 11.30 -0.14 8.24
N THR A 18 10.22 0.51 8.67
CA THR A 18 8.95 -0.18 8.95
C THR A 18 8.16 -0.50 7.67
N CYS A 19 7.77 -1.76 7.49
CA CYS A 19 6.90 -2.22 6.40
C CYS A 19 5.51 -2.63 6.91
N ARG A 20 4.45 -2.13 6.28
CA ARG A 20 3.06 -2.48 6.60
C ARG A 20 2.30 -2.93 5.35
N LYS A 21 1.24 -3.73 5.52
CA LYS A 21 0.44 -4.21 4.38
C LYS A 21 -0.17 -3.01 3.65
N ILE A 22 -0.19 -2.98 2.32
CA ILE A 22 -0.80 -1.88 1.56
C ILE A 22 -2.27 -1.66 1.95
N SER A 23 -2.99 -2.74 2.30
CA SER A 23 -4.35 -2.69 2.83
C SER A 23 -4.53 -1.76 4.04
N LYS A 24 -3.45 -1.47 4.78
CA LYS A 24 -3.44 -0.61 5.97
C LYS A 24 -3.33 0.87 5.69
N LEU A 25 -2.97 1.27 4.46
CA LEU A 25 -3.03 2.68 4.08
C LEU A 25 -4.47 3.17 4.16
N CYS A 26 -4.69 4.32 4.79
CA CYS A 26 -5.99 4.98 4.85
C CYS A 26 -7.12 4.05 5.33
N ASP A 27 -6.84 3.25 6.35
CA ASP A 27 -7.77 2.36 7.05
C ASP A 27 -8.37 3.01 8.31
N GLY A 28 -7.93 4.24 8.64
CA GLY A 28 -8.36 4.99 9.81
C GLY A 28 -7.66 4.54 11.10
N THR A 29 -6.64 3.70 10.99
CA THR A 29 -5.83 3.20 12.11
C THR A 29 -4.39 3.59 11.89
N ASN A 30 -3.71 4.04 12.94
CA ASN A 30 -2.26 4.24 12.87
C ASN A 30 -1.54 2.88 12.88
N ASP A 31 -1.11 2.41 11.71
CA ASP A 31 -0.27 1.21 11.60
C ASP A 31 1.23 1.56 11.53
N CYS A 32 1.62 2.71 10.98
CA CYS A 32 3.02 3.18 11.01
C CYS A 32 3.36 3.90 12.32
N PRO A 33 4.59 3.78 12.86
CA PRO A 33 5.00 4.51 14.07
C PRO A 33 4.95 6.03 13.90
N ASP A 34 5.06 6.51 12.66
CA ASP A 34 5.12 7.93 12.29
C ASP A 34 3.78 8.45 11.70
N PHE A 35 2.68 7.70 11.84
CA PHE A 35 1.35 8.03 11.26
C PHE A 35 1.33 8.18 9.73
N SER A 36 2.43 7.80 9.06
CA SER A 36 2.62 8.05 7.62
C SER A 36 1.66 7.30 6.70
N ASP A 37 0.94 6.32 7.23
CA ASP A 37 -0.08 5.53 6.53
C ASP A 37 -1.45 6.21 6.46
N GLU A 38 -1.68 7.23 7.29
CA GLU A 38 -2.92 7.98 7.43
C GLU A 38 -2.72 9.47 7.08
N GLY A 39 -1.84 9.75 6.12
CA GLY A 39 -1.48 11.10 5.71
C GLY A 39 -2.52 11.81 4.83
N PRO A 40 -2.24 13.06 4.40
CA PRO A 40 -3.18 13.87 3.61
C PRO A 40 -3.56 13.26 2.25
N PHE A 41 -2.73 12.37 1.70
CA PHE A 41 -3.02 11.63 0.47
C PHE A 41 -4.28 10.75 0.58
N CYS A 42 -4.68 10.34 1.78
CA CYS A 42 -5.90 9.58 2.03
C CYS A 42 -7.19 10.30 1.62
N ARG A 43 -7.16 11.64 1.52
CA ARG A 43 -8.33 12.42 1.07
C ARG A 43 -8.62 12.24 -0.41
N ASN A 44 -7.62 11.92 -1.23
CA ASN A 44 -7.80 11.80 -2.67
C ASN A 44 -8.17 10.36 -3.07
N LYS A 45 -9.45 10.00 -2.84
CA LYS A 45 -9.98 8.68 -3.19
C LYS A 45 -10.03 8.41 -4.70
N ALA A 46 -10.09 9.47 -5.52
CA ALA A 46 -10.13 9.35 -6.98
C ALA A 46 -8.87 8.69 -7.56
N MET A 47 -7.74 8.69 -6.82
CA MET A 47 -6.52 7.99 -7.23
C MET A 47 -6.76 6.51 -7.50
N CYS A 48 -7.68 5.87 -6.77
CA CYS A 48 -8.02 4.46 -6.99
C CYS A 48 -9.12 4.23 -8.03
N SER A 49 -9.74 5.29 -8.56
CA SER A 49 -10.85 5.15 -9.52
C SER A 49 -10.41 4.73 -10.91
N GLU A 50 -9.14 4.97 -11.28
CA GLU A 50 -8.60 4.63 -12.60
C GLU A 50 -7.91 3.26 -12.63
N LEU A 51 -7.71 2.63 -11.47
CA LEU A 51 -7.03 1.35 -11.35
C LEU A 51 -8.02 0.20 -11.27
N ASN A 52 -7.99 -0.66 -12.28
CA ASN A 52 -8.75 -1.91 -12.33
C ASN A 52 -8.07 -3.02 -11.51
N CYS A 53 -7.78 -2.75 -10.23
CA CYS A 53 -7.14 -3.72 -9.33
C CYS A 53 -8.05 -4.93 -9.10
N THR A 54 -7.51 -6.13 -9.17
CA THR A 54 -8.26 -7.39 -9.02
C THR A 54 -8.89 -7.56 -7.64
N TYR A 55 -8.25 -7.02 -6.59
CA TYR A 55 -8.72 -7.17 -5.21
C TYR A 55 -9.03 -5.82 -4.57
N GLY A 56 -8.05 -4.93 -4.47
CA GLY A 56 -8.28 -3.59 -3.95
C GLY A 56 -7.17 -2.62 -4.29
N CYS A 57 -7.46 -1.34 -4.07
CA CYS A 57 -6.53 -0.23 -4.23
C CYS A 57 -6.50 0.61 -2.97
N LYS A 58 -5.33 1.12 -2.58
CA LYS A 58 -5.20 2.18 -1.58
C LYS A 58 -4.38 3.35 -2.14
N PRO A 59 -4.74 4.61 -1.83
CA PRO A 59 -3.92 5.76 -2.16
C PRO A 59 -2.64 5.73 -1.31
N SER A 60 -1.52 6.17 -1.88
CA SER A 60 -0.23 6.25 -1.20
C SER A 60 0.52 7.53 -1.59
N PRO A 61 1.56 7.94 -0.84
CA PRO A 61 2.36 9.13 -1.15
C PRO A 61 3.00 9.10 -2.55
N LYS A 62 3.28 7.89 -3.07
CA LYS A 62 3.93 7.68 -4.38
C LYS A 62 2.93 7.43 -5.51
N GLY A 63 1.63 7.49 -5.23
CA GLY A 63 0.57 7.14 -6.16
C GLY A 63 -0.32 6.00 -5.66
N PRO A 64 -1.47 5.77 -6.29
CA PRO A 64 -2.36 4.68 -5.91
C PRO A 64 -1.72 3.32 -6.16
N THR A 65 -1.93 2.37 -5.26
CA THR A 65 -1.29 1.06 -5.32
C THR A 65 -2.31 -0.06 -5.12
N CYS A 66 -2.27 -1.07 -6.01
CA CYS A 66 -3.06 -2.27 -5.87
C CYS A 66 -2.51 -3.18 -4.77
N PHE A 67 -3.40 -3.84 -4.04
CA PHE A 67 -3.06 -4.87 -3.05
C PHE A 67 -3.93 -6.10 -3.24
N CYS A 68 -3.48 -7.21 -2.69
CA CYS A 68 -4.12 -8.51 -2.79
C CYS A 68 -4.41 -9.11 -1.41
N GLY A 69 -5.38 -10.03 -1.35
CA GLY A 69 -5.66 -10.81 -0.16
C GLY A 69 -4.53 -11.77 0.23
N GLU A 70 -4.72 -12.50 1.32
CA GLU A 70 -3.71 -13.40 1.86
C GLU A 70 -3.34 -14.52 0.86
N GLY A 71 -2.04 -14.88 0.82
CA GLY A 71 -1.52 -15.86 -0.13
C GLY A 71 -1.30 -15.35 -1.57
N LYS A 72 -1.53 -14.07 -1.85
CA LYS A 72 -1.33 -13.47 -3.17
C LYS A 72 -0.43 -12.23 -3.15
N GLU A 73 0.21 -11.95 -4.28
CA GLU A 73 0.99 -10.74 -4.53
C GLU A 73 0.37 -9.89 -5.64
N PRO A 74 0.42 -8.55 -5.52
CA PRO A 74 0.10 -7.69 -6.64
C PRO A 74 1.20 -7.79 -7.72
N ASN A 75 0.78 -8.02 -8.96
CA ASN A 75 1.56 -7.87 -10.18
C ASN A 75 0.84 -6.87 -11.09
N GLY A 76 1.15 -5.58 -10.92
CA GLY A 76 0.33 -4.50 -11.47
C GLY A 76 -1.08 -4.54 -10.88
N SER A 77 -2.09 -4.63 -11.75
CA SER A 77 -3.50 -4.73 -11.37
C SER A 77 -3.94 -6.15 -11.03
N ALA A 78 -3.13 -7.17 -11.36
CA ALA A 78 -3.46 -8.58 -11.14
C ALA A 78 -2.96 -9.09 -9.78
N CYS A 79 -3.64 -10.10 -9.24
CA CYS A 79 -3.18 -10.83 -8.06
C CYS A 79 -2.67 -12.21 -8.46
N VAL A 80 -1.37 -12.44 -8.29
CA VAL A 80 -0.71 -13.72 -8.57
C VAL A 80 -0.51 -14.51 -7.28
N GLY A 81 -0.48 -15.84 -7.37
CA GLY A 81 -0.14 -16.69 -6.22
C GLY A 81 1.28 -16.41 -5.75
N LYS A 82 1.46 -16.38 -4.42
CA LYS A 82 2.78 -16.37 -3.77
C LYS A 82 3.54 -17.66 -4.05
#